data_AF-A0A2T3GM16-F1
#
_entry.id   AF-A0A2T3GM16-F1
#
_cell.length_a   1.000
_cell.length_b   1.000
_cell.length_c   1.000
_cell.angle_alpha   90.00
_cell.angle_beta   90.00
_cell.angle_gamma   90.00
#
_symmetry.space_group_name_H-M   'P 1'
#
loop_
_entity.id
_entity.type
_entity.pdbx_description
1 polymer ?
#
loop_
_entity_poly.entity_id
_entity_poly.type
_entity_poly.pdbx_seq_one_letter_code
_entity_poly.pdbx_strand_id
1 'polypeptide(L)'
;MTDKGPDGFMMIGLHKLASQNGDGLVPELYELLMRRAEEQRQAPNVTAFPFWQARLPGEAPDAPLGISARDGTNVIAFTQQPGKTAERRKKV
;
A
#
# COMPACT_ATOMS: atom_id res chain seq x y z
N MET A 1 17.36 18.28 -3.69
CA MET A 1 17.69 18.19 -2.26
C MET A 1 17.96 16.73 -1.95
N THR A 2 19.20 16.39 -1.60
CA THR A 2 19.63 15.02 -1.29
C THR A 2 18.99 14.57 0.01
N ASP A 3 17.98 13.71 -0.09
CA ASP A 3 17.42 12.92 1.00
C ASP A 3 18.49 11.92 1.47
N LYS A 4 19.45 12.42 2.25
CA LYS A 4 20.26 11.55 3.10
C LYS A 4 19.41 11.33 4.34
N GLY A 5 18.74 10.18 4.36
CA GLY A 5 18.05 9.68 5.54
C GLY A 5 18.92 9.78 6.79
N PRO A 6 18.29 9.80 7.98
CA PRO A 6 18.95 10.20 9.21
C PRO A 6 20.20 9.36 9.49
N ASP A 7 21.28 10.06 9.85
CA ASP A 7 22.63 9.52 10.00
C ASP A 7 22.64 8.41 11.07
N GLY A 8 23.23 7.24 10.77
CA GLY A 8 23.14 6.05 11.62
C GLY A 8 23.61 6.25 13.06
N PHE A 9 24.52 7.21 13.29
CA PHE A 9 24.98 7.59 14.63
C PHE A 9 23.93 8.35 15.45
N MET A 10 23.08 9.17 14.82
CA MET A 10 21.93 9.79 15.51
C MET A 10 20.88 8.75 15.89
N MET A 11 20.72 7.70 15.07
CA MET A 11 19.71 6.65 15.29
C MET A 11 20.01 5.78 16.50
N ILE A 12 21.29 5.47 16.77
CA ILE A 12 21.72 4.71 17.96
C ILE A 12 21.46 5.53 19.23
N GLY A 13 21.70 6.85 19.19
CA GLY A 13 21.45 7.75 20.32
C GLY A 13 19.97 7.87 20.68
N LEU A 14 19.09 7.92 19.68
CA LEU A 14 17.64 8.03 19.87
C LEU A 14 17.04 6.76 20.48
N HIS A 15 17.47 5.58 20.02
CA HIS A 15 17.06 4.30 20.61
C HIS A 15 17.39 4.24 22.09
N LYS A 16 18.61 4.63 22.45
CA LYS A 16 19.07 4.55 23.83
C LYS A 16 18.31 5.51 24.74
N LEU A 17 17.96 6.70 24.25
CA LEU A 17 17.15 7.68 24.98
C LEU A 17 15.69 7.24 25.15
N ALA A 18 15.06 6.69 24.11
CA ALA A 18 13.68 6.19 24.19
C ALA A 18 13.55 5.01 25.16
N SER A 19 14.52 4.08 25.15
CA SER A 19 14.58 2.98 26.13
C SER A 19 14.80 3.47 27.56
N GLN A 20 15.54 4.57 27.77
CA GLN A 20 15.76 5.15 29.10
C GLN A 20 14.55 5.95 29.62
N ASN A 21 13.79 6.57 28.72
CA ASN A 21 12.61 7.37 29.06
C ASN A 21 11.30 6.56 29.14
N GLY A 22 11.36 5.24 28.94
CA GLY A 22 10.18 4.36 28.98
C GLY A 22 9.30 4.45 27.73
N ASP A 23 9.78 5.06 26.66
CA ASP A 23 9.07 5.25 25.39
C ASP A 23 9.27 4.01 24.50
N GLY A 24 8.79 2.86 24.99
CA GLY A 24 9.00 1.54 24.39
C GLY A 24 8.38 1.35 22.98
N LEU A 25 7.60 2.32 22.50
CA LEU A 25 7.00 2.33 21.17
C LEU A 25 7.94 2.84 20.08
N VAL A 26 8.92 3.69 20.42
CA VAL A 26 9.80 4.33 19.43
C VAL A 26 10.75 3.35 18.74
N PRO A 27 11.35 2.35 19.42
CA PRO A 27 12.21 1.36 18.78
C PRO A 27 11.46 0.48 17.77
N GLU A 28 10.30 -0.06 18.14
CA GLU A 28 9.49 -0.94 17.29
C GLU A 28 9.01 -0.23 16.02
N LEU A 29 8.60 1.05 16.16
CA LEU A 29 8.22 1.88 15.02
C LEU A 29 9.40 2.13 14.08
N TYR A 30 10.60 2.31 14.62
CA TYR A 30 11.79 2.48 13.81
C TYR A 30 12.13 1.21 13.03
N GLU A 31 12.15 0.05 13.68
CA GLU A 31 12.39 -1.22 12.99
C GLU A 31 11.38 -1.46 11.87
N LEU A 32 10.10 -1.17 12.13
CA LEU A 32 9.04 -1.25 11.13
C LEU A 32 9.27 -0.29 9.95
N LEU A 33 9.70 0.94 10.20
CA LEU A 33 10.02 1.92 9.16
C LEU A 33 11.24 1.51 8.33
N MET A 34 12.30 1.00 8.96
CA MET A 34 13.50 0.53 8.27
C MET A 34 13.20 -0.67 7.39
N ARG A 35 12.45 -1.63 7.90
CA ARG A 35 11.99 -2.78 7.11
C ARG A 35 11.19 -2.33 5.89
N ARG A 36 10.25 -1.40 6.07
CA ARG A 36 9.43 -0.86 4.98
C ARG A 36 10.26 -0.10 3.94
N ALA A 37 11.29 0.64 4.38
CA ALA A 37 12.20 1.34 3.48
C ALA A 37 13.04 0.36 2.64
N GLU A 38 13.47 -0.75 3.23
CA GLU A 38 14.20 -1.81 2.53
C GLU A 38 13.30 -2.52 1.51
N GLU A 39 12.07 -2.89 1.88
CA GLU A 39 11.08 -3.48 0.97
C GLU A 39 10.80 -2.59 -0.25
N GLN A 40 10.71 -1.26 -0.05
CA GLN A 40 10.53 -0.30 -1.14
C GLN A 40 11.76 -0.20 -2.07
N ARG A 41 12.98 -0.33 -1.52
CA ARG A 41 14.20 -0.34 -2.34
C ARG A 41 14.29 -1.59 -3.21
N GLN A 42 13.85 -2.73 -2.69
CA GLN A 42 13.85 -4.01 -3.42
C GLN A 42 12.79 -4.05 -4.52
N ALA A 43 11.62 -3.45 -4.29
CA ALA A 43 10.51 -3.42 -5.24
C ALA A 43 9.97 -2.00 -5.42
N PRO A 44 10.67 -1.13 -6.19
CA PRO A 44 10.32 0.29 -6.31
C PRO A 44 8.96 0.55 -6.99
N ASN A 45 8.45 -0.45 -7.71
CA ASN A 45 7.16 -0.42 -8.38
C ASN A 45 6.03 -1.06 -7.55
N VAL A 46 6.31 -1.52 -6.33
CA VAL A 46 5.32 -2.13 -5.44
C VAL A 46 5.02 -1.15 -4.29
N THR A 47 3.74 -0.87 -4.08
CA THR A 47 3.28 -0.08 -2.94
C THR A 47 2.27 -0.88 -2.13
N ALA A 48 2.30 -0.72 -0.81
CA ALA A 48 1.34 -1.35 0.07
C ALA A 48 -0.07 -0.79 -0.19
N PHE A 49 -1.05 -1.69 -0.30
CA PHE A 49 -2.44 -1.28 -0.47
C PHE A 49 -2.94 -0.57 0.80
N PRO A 50 -3.53 0.65 0.71
CA PRO A 50 -3.94 1.43 1.86
C PRO A 50 -5.26 0.93 2.44
N PHE A 51 -5.23 -0.23 3.09
CA PHE A 51 -6.44 -0.93 3.54
C PHE A 51 -7.31 -0.12 4.51
N TRP A 52 -6.72 0.74 5.35
CA TRP A 52 -7.46 1.63 6.25
C TRP A 52 -8.26 2.72 5.54
N GLN A 53 -7.88 3.06 4.31
CA GLN A 53 -8.54 4.06 3.47
C GLN A 53 -9.45 3.40 2.42
N ALA A 54 -9.43 2.06 2.36
CA ALA A 54 -10.24 1.31 1.43
C ALA A 54 -11.62 1.05 2.03
N ARG A 55 -12.67 1.38 1.29
CA ARG A 55 -14.04 1.03 1.63
C ARG A 55 -14.25 -0.49 1.67
N LEU A 56 -15.23 -0.95 2.43
CA LEU A 56 -15.65 -2.34 2.41
C LEU A 56 -16.39 -2.67 1.09
N PRO A 57 -16.34 -3.94 0.63
CA PRO A 57 -17.14 -4.36 -0.52
C PRO A 57 -18.63 -4.10 -0.29
N GLY A 58 -19.28 -3.43 -1.23
CA GLY A 58 -20.71 -3.07 -1.14
C GLY A 58 -21.00 -1.72 -0.48
N GLU A 59 -20.02 -1.11 0.18
CA GLU A 59 -20.17 0.22 0.76
C GLU A 59 -20.21 1.30 -0.33
N ALA A 60 -21.07 2.31 -0.14
CA ALA A 60 -21.16 3.43 -1.07
C ALA A 60 -19.85 4.24 -1.06
N PRO A 61 -19.35 4.69 -2.21
CA PRO A 61 -18.11 5.47 -2.26
C PRO A 61 -18.34 6.88 -1.68
N ASP A 62 -17.40 7.35 -0.85
CA ASP A 62 -17.42 8.70 -0.28
C ASP A 62 -17.33 9.79 -1.35
N ALA A 63 -16.51 9.54 -2.38
CA ALA A 63 -16.38 10.40 -3.53
C ALA A 63 -17.26 9.90 -4.69
N PRO A 64 -17.85 10.80 -5.47
CA PRO A 64 -18.60 10.41 -6.65
C PRO A 64 -17.71 9.63 -7.61
N LEU A 65 -18.19 8.48 -8.08
CA LEU A 65 -17.52 7.70 -9.10
C LEU A 65 -17.29 8.57 -10.35
N GLY A 66 -16.10 8.46 -10.95
CA GLY A 66 -15.79 9.10 -12.22
C GLY A 66 -16.70 8.59 -13.35
N ILE A 67 -16.81 9.36 -14.43
CA ILE A 67 -17.72 9.09 -15.56
C ILE A 67 -17.54 7.66 -16.08
N SER A 68 -16.30 7.21 -16.27
CA SER A 68 -16.01 5.86 -16.75
C SER A 68 -16.49 4.75 -15.80
N ALA A 69 -16.49 4.99 -14.49
CA ALA A 69 -17.00 4.01 -13.51
C ALA A 69 -18.53 4.03 -13.43
N ARG A 70 -19.17 5.16 -13.69
CA ARG A 70 -20.64 5.27 -13.81
C ARG A 70 -21.15 4.55 -15.06
N ASP A 71 -20.45 4.72 -16.17
CA ASP A 71 -20.80 4.14 -17.46
C ASP A 71 -20.31 2.68 -17.61
N GLY A 72 -19.57 2.16 -16.62
CA GLY A 72 -19.00 0.81 -16.64
C GLY A 72 -17.88 0.61 -17.66
N THR A 73 -17.35 1.69 -18.25
CA THR A 73 -16.25 1.66 -19.24
C THR A 73 -14.86 1.60 -18.59
N ASN A 74 -14.78 1.63 -17.27
CA ASN A 74 -13.55 1.44 -16.51
C ASN A 74 -13.08 -0.02 -16.40
N VAL A 75 -13.85 -0.98 -16.93
CA VAL A 75 -13.50 -2.42 -16.91
C VAL A 75 -12.95 -2.82 -18.27
N ILE A 76 -11.65 -3.08 -18.35
CA ILE A 76 -11.01 -3.63 -19.55
C ILE A 76 -11.02 -5.16 -19.42
N ALA A 77 -11.67 -5.84 -20.35
CA ALA A 77 -11.64 -7.30 -20.41
C ALA A 77 -10.26 -7.77 -20.91
N PHE A 78 -9.72 -8.82 -20.31
CA PHE A 78 -8.56 -9.51 -20.88
C PHE A 78 -8.90 -10.00 -22.29
N THR A 79 -7.97 -9.82 -23.23
CA THR A 79 -8.11 -10.38 -24.57
C THR A 79 -8.26 -11.89 -24.47
N GLN A 80 -9.32 -12.45 -25.05
CA GLN A 80 -9.47 -13.90 -25.09
C GLN A 80 -8.32 -14.49 -25.92
N GLN A 81 -7.64 -15.50 -25.39
CA GLN A 81 -6.72 -16.30 -26.20
C GLN A 81 -7.52 -16.89 -27.37
N PRO A 82 -7.04 -16.81 -28.62
CA PRO A 82 -7.71 -17.42 -29.74
C PRO A 82 -7.94 -18.91 -29.44
N GLY A 83 -9.21 -19.34 -29.49
CA GLY A 83 -9.61 -20.73 -29.25
C GLY A 83 -10.12 -21.08 -27.84
N LYS A 84 -10.20 -20.13 -26.90
CA LYS A 84 -10.80 -20.37 -25.57
C LYS A 84 -11.96 -19.41 -25.29
N THR A 85 -13.16 -19.77 -25.74
CA THR A 85 -14.39 -19.07 -25.36
C THR A 85 -14.76 -19.46 -23.94
N ALA A 86 -14.52 -18.58 -22.96
CA ALA A 86 -15.05 -18.80 -21.61
C ALA A 86 -16.58 -18.63 -21.66
N GLU A 87 -17.33 -19.68 -21.31
CA GLU A 87 -18.78 -19.57 -21.19
C GLU A 87 -19.16 -18.56 -20.12
N ARG A 88 -20.00 -17.60 -20.52
CA ARG A 88 -20.53 -16.57 -19.65
C ARG A 88 -21.52 -17.23 -18.68
N ARG A 89 -21.09 -17.49 -17.44
CA ARG A 89 -21.98 -18.03 -16.39
C ARG A 89 -23.18 -17.09 -16.22
N LYS A 90 -24.37 -17.61 -16.56
CA LYS A 90 -25.64 -16.93 -16.28
C LYS A 90 -25.86 -16.88 -14.77
N LYS A 91 -26.19 -15.69 -14.24
CA LYS A 91 -26.69 -15.56 -12.87
C LYS A 91 -28.01 -16.31 -12.75
N VAL A 92 -28.11 -17.16 -11.72
CA VAL A 92 -29.35 -17.77 -11.23
C VAL A 92 -30.05 -16.78 -10.31
#